data_AF-A0A830CIB5-F1
#
_entry.id   AF-A0A830CIB5-F1
#
_cell.length_a   1.000
_cell.length_b   1.000
_cell.length_c   1.000
_cell.angle_alpha   90.00
_cell.angle_beta   90.00
_cell.angle_gamma   90.00
#
_symmetry.space_group_name_H-M   'P 1'
#
loop_
_entity.id
_entity.type
_entity.pdbx_description
1 polymer ?
#
loop_
_entity_poly.entity_id
_entity_poly.type
_entity_poly.pdbx_seq_one_letter_code
_entity_poly.pdbx_strand_id
1 'polypeptide(L)'
;MMERVLGPLPQHMLKKADRHADKYVRRGRLDWPEGATSRDSMKAVTKLPRLQNLIMQHVDHSAGDLIHLLQGLLRYDPGERLSAQEALRHSFFTRDRFSRY
;
A
#
# COMPACT_ATOMS: atom_id res chain seq x y z
N MET A 1 9.11 0.67 -5.54
CA MET A 1 8.09 1.74 -5.47
C MET A 1 7.00 1.44 -4.44
N MET A 2 6.16 0.41 -4.64
CA MET A 2 5.09 0.09 -3.68
C MET A 2 5.61 -0.17 -2.27
N GLU A 3 6.74 -0.90 -2.12
CA GLU A 3 7.30 -1.18 -0.80
C GLU A 3 7.70 0.06 0.00
N ARG A 4 7.97 1.17 -0.72
CA ARG A 4 8.26 2.46 -0.10
C ARG A 4 7.01 3.08 0.51
N VAL A 5 5.85 2.91 -0.11
CA VAL A 5 4.59 3.50 0.34
C VAL A 5 3.87 2.60 1.35
N LEU A 6 3.79 1.30 1.05
CA LEU A 6 2.94 0.32 1.74
C LEU A 6 3.70 -0.64 2.68
N GLY A 7 5.03 -0.69 2.60
CA GLY A 7 5.84 -1.66 3.34
C GLY A 7 6.19 -2.90 2.50
N PRO A 8 6.99 -3.83 3.03
CA PRO A 8 7.56 -4.93 2.24
C PRO A 8 6.49 -5.85 1.65
N LEU A 9 6.77 -6.40 0.46
CA LEU A 9 5.94 -7.43 -0.16
C LEU A 9 5.98 -8.73 0.66
N PRO A 10 4.83 -9.40 0.87
CA PRO A 10 4.80 -10.70 1.54
C PRO A 10 5.64 -11.74 0.79
N GLN A 11 6.51 -12.45 1.51
CA GLN A 11 7.42 -13.43 0.90
C GLN A 11 6.69 -14.54 0.14
N HIS A 12 5.52 -14.95 0.62
CA HIS A 12 4.75 -16.01 -0.03
C HIS A 12 4.27 -15.57 -1.43
N MET A 13 4.03 -14.27 -1.66
CA MET A 13 3.65 -13.75 -2.97
C MET A 13 4.86 -13.73 -3.90
N LEU A 14 6.02 -13.30 -3.40
CA LEU A 14 7.27 -13.31 -4.17
C LEU A 14 7.66 -14.73 -4.60
N LYS A 15 7.43 -15.73 -3.73
CA LYS A 15 7.68 -17.15 -4.04
C LYS A 15 6.70 -17.75 -5.05
N LYS A 16 5.47 -17.22 -5.10
CA LYS A 16 4.41 -17.67 -6.04
C LYS A 16 4.44 -16.90 -7.36
N ALA A 17 5.33 -15.92 -7.50
CA ALA A 17 5.44 -15.12 -8.72
C ALA A 17 5.81 -16.00 -9.90
N ASP A 18 5.28 -15.69 -11.09
CA ASP A 18 5.56 -16.45 -12.28
C ASP A 18 7.00 -16.20 -12.80
N ARG A 19 7.43 -16.99 -13.79
CA ARG A 19 8.77 -16.83 -14.39
C ARG A 19 9.00 -15.46 -15.01
N HIS A 20 7.94 -14.75 -15.44
CA HIS A 20 8.08 -13.41 -16.00
C HIS A 20 8.47 -12.37 -14.93
N ALA A 21 8.16 -12.65 -13.66
CA ALA A 21 8.48 -11.79 -12.54
C ALA A 21 9.90 -11.99 -11.98
N ASP A 22 10.61 -13.06 -12.36
CA ASP A 22 11.95 -13.38 -11.84
C ASP A 22 12.96 -12.23 -12.06
N LYS A 23 12.84 -11.49 -13.16
CA LYS A 23 13.67 -10.30 -13.42
C LYS A 23 13.52 -9.18 -12.38
N TYR A 24 12.43 -9.19 -11.60
CA TYR A 24 12.17 -8.20 -10.55
C TYR A 24 12.48 -8.73 -9.15
N VAL A 25 12.84 -10.00 -8.99
CA VAL A 25 13.01 -10.64 -7.67
C VAL A 25 14.41 -11.23 -7.57
N ARG A 26 15.16 -10.84 -6.54
CA ARG A 26 16.50 -11.37 -6.25
C ARG A 26 16.57 -11.80 -4.79
N ARG A 27 16.98 -13.05 -4.54
CA ARG A 27 17.10 -13.64 -3.18
C ARG A 27 15.82 -13.49 -2.33
N GLY A 28 14.66 -13.68 -2.97
CA GLY A 28 13.35 -13.63 -2.29
C GLY A 28 12.91 -12.22 -1.87
N ARG A 29 13.50 -11.17 -2.45
CA ARG A 29 13.12 -9.76 -2.27
C ARG A 29 13.06 -9.07 -3.62
N LEU A 30 12.38 -7.92 -3.69
CA LEU A 30 12.42 -7.09 -4.89
C LEU A 30 13.87 -6.71 -5.21
N ASP A 31 14.27 -6.79 -6.49
CA ASP A 31 15.59 -6.38 -6.96
C ASP A 31 15.68 -4.85 -7.02
N TRP A 32 15.70 -4.23 -5.84
CA TRP A 32 15.71 -2.78 -5.67
C TRP A 32 16.53 -2.41 -4.42
N PRO A 33 17.42 -1.41 -4.51
CA PRO A 33 17.65 -0.50 -5.64
C PRO A 33 18.58 -1.02 -6.75
N GLU A 34 19.22 -2.17 -6.57
CA GLU A 34 20.27 -2.68 -7.48
C GLU A 34 19.75 -2.97 -8.90
N GLY A 35 18.49 -3.38 -9.05
CA GLY A 35 17.82 -3.57 -10.34
C GLY A 35 17.14 -2.31 -10.90
N ALA A 36 17.39 -1.13 -10.33
CA ALA A 36 16.78 0.11 -10.80
C ALA A 36 17.27 0.52 -12.20
N THR A 37 16.34 0.96 -13.06
CA THR A 37 16.65 1.37 -14.45
C THR A 37 17.53 2.62 -14.52
N SER A 38 17.46 3.52 -13.55
CA SER A 38 18.25 4.75 -13.53
C SER A 38 18.38 5.36 -12.14
N ARG A 39 19.37 6.25 -11.98
CA ARG A 39 19.55 7.02 -10.73
C ARG A 39 18.38 7.95 -10.45
N ASP A 40 17.75 8.49 -11.47
CA ASP A 40 16.59 9.37 -11.30
C ASP A 40 15.36 8.60 -10.86
N SER A 41 15.17 7.36 -11.35
CA SER A 41 14.16 6.44 -10.82
C SER A 41 14.40 6.15 -9.32
N MET A 42 15.65 5.87 -8.93
CA MET A 42 16.01 5.68 -7.53
C MET A 42 15.66 6.88 -6.66
N LYS A 43 16.02 8.08 -7.09
CA LYS A 43 15.69 9.32 -6.39
C LYS A 43 14.18 9.53 -6.28
N ALA A 44 13.44 9.32 -7.37
CA ALA A 44 11.99 9.48 -7.39
C ALA A 44 11.30 8.55 -6.39
N VAL A 45 11.66 7.27 -6.39
CA VAL A 45 11.10 6.30 -5.43
C VAL A 45 11.52 6.62 -4.00
N THR A 46 12.77 7.01 -3.75
CA THR A 46 13.26 7.32 -2.39
C THR A 46 12.51 8.49 -1.76
N LYS A 47 12.10 9.47 -2.57
CA LYS A 47 11.31 10.65 -2.17
C LYS A 47 9.85 10.34 -1.84
N LEU A 48 9.33 9.16 -2.21
CA LEU A 48 7.94 8.80 -1.90
C LEU A 48 7.74 8.70 -0.37
N PRO A 49 6.68 9.33 0.18
CA PRO A 49 6.33 9.16 1.58
C PRO A 49 5.65 7.81 1.83
N ARG A 50 5.52 7.45 3.11
CA ARG A 50 4.63 6.36 3.55
C ARG A 50 3.18 6.76 3.33
N LEU A 51 2.29 5.78 3.15
CA LEU A 51 0.86 6.02 2.94
C LEU A 51 0.25 7.01 3.94
N GLN A 52 0.52 6.82 5.24
CA GLN A 52 0.03 7.73 6.28
C GLN A 52 0.49 9.19 6.07
N ASN A 53 1.75 9.40 5.70
CA ASN A 53 2.31 10.73 5.49
C ASN A 53 1.73 11.38 4.21
N LEU A 54 1.47 10.59 3.17
CA LEU A 54 0.78 11.06 1.96
C LEU A 54 -0.62 11.60 2.29
N ILE A 55 -1.38 10.88 3.12
CA ILE A 55 -2.74 11.31 3.48
C ILE A 55 -2.72 12.51 4.42
N MET A 56 -1.83 12.51 5.42
CA MET A 56 -1.72 13.61 6.38
C MET A 56 -1.23 14.93 5.75
N GLN A 57 -0.65 14.90 4.55
CA GLN A 57 -0.35 16.12 3.78
C GLN A 57 -1.59 16.81 3.22
N HIS A 58 -2.72 16.11 3.14
CA HIS A 58 -3.92 16.57 2.46
C HIS A 58 -5.17 16.60 3.36
N VAL A 59 -5.11 15.99 4.55
CA VAL A 59 -6.25 15.83 5.46
C VAL A 59 -5.80 16.06 6.90
N ASP A 60 -6.63 16.74 7.69
CA ASP A 60 -6.41 17.00 9.12
C ASP A 60 -6.34 15.71 9.97
N HIS A 61 -6.07 15.86 11.27
CA HIS A 61 -5.90 14.79 12.27
C HIS A 61 -7.07 13.77 12.37
N SER A 62 -8.20 14.02 11.70
CA SER A 62 -9.33 13.09 11.55
C SER A 62 -9.15 12.04 10.44
N ALA A 63 -8.02 12.04 9.72
CA ALA A 63 -7.75 11.10 8.63
C ALA A 63 -7.59 9.63 9.03
N GLY A 64 -7.62 9.30 10.33
CA GLY A 64 -7.39 7.94 10.83
C GLY A 64 -8.30 6.88 10.19
N ASP A 65 -9.60 7.17 10.08
CA ASP A 65 -10.56 6.26 9.44
C ASP A 65 -10.28 6.08 7.94
N LEU A 66 -9.86 7.15 7.25
CA LEU A 66 -9.48 7.07 5.84
C LEU A 66 -8.19 6.25 5.64
N ILE A 67 -7.18 6.49 6.48
CA ILE A 67 -5.91 5.76 6.44
C ILE A 67 -6.16 4.26 6.69
N HIS A 68 -6.99 3.92 7.67
CA HIS A 68 -7.32 2.53 7.98
C HIS A 68 -8.05 1.85 6.80
N LEU A 69 -9.02 2.55 6.19
CA LEU A 69 -9.70 2.06 4.99
C LEU A 69 -8.72 1.79 3.84
N LEU A 70 -7.84 2.76 3.54
CA LEU A 70 -6.87 2.65 2.45
C LEU A 70 -5.83 1.55 2.72
N GLN A 71 -5.39 1.37 3.95
CA GLN A 71 -4.51 0.25 4.33
C GLN A 71 -5.17 -1.10 4.09
N GLY A 72 -6.47 -1.22 4.40
CA GLY A 72 -7.25 -2.42 4.11
C GLY A 72 -7.40 -2.70 2.61
N LEU A 73 -7.75 -1.66 1.83
CA LEU A 73 -7.93 -1.77 0.38
C LEU A 73 -6.62 -2.02 -0.39
N LEU A 74 -5.50 -1.52 0.12
CA LEU A 74 -4.18 -1.61 -0.54
C LEU A 74 -3.31 -2.75 0.00
N ARG A 75 -3.86 -3.69 0.79
CA ARG A 75 -3.10 -4.88 1.19
C ARG A 75 -2.63 -5.67 -0.02
N TYR A 76 -1.38 -6.15 0.06
CA TYR A 76 -0.78 -6.94 -1.02
C TYR A 76 -1.51 -8.26 -1.22
N ASP A 77 -1.66 -9.04 -0.15
CA ASP A 77 -2.33 -10.34 -0.20
C ASP A 77 -3.82 -10.16 -0.49
N PRO A 78 -4.33 -10.68 -1.62
CA PRO A 78 -5.76 -10.60 -1.94
C PRO A 78 -6.65 -11.28 -0.90
N GLY A 79 -6.16 -12.32 -0.21
CA GLY A 79 -6.90 -13.02 0.84
C GLY A 79 -7.06 -12.20 2.13
N GLU A 80 -6.21 -11.19 2.33
CA GLU A 80 -6.31 -10.26 3.46
C GLU A 80 -6.89 -8.89 3.05
N ARG A 81 -6.98 -8.63 1.74
CA ARG A 81 -7.42 -7.34 1.22
C ARG A 81 -8.90 -7.15 1.46
N LEU A 82 -9.25 -5.96 1.94
CA LEU A 82 -10.64 -5.58 2.20
C LEU A 82 -11.48 -5.70 0.92
N SER A 83 -12.59 -6.44 0.99
CA SER A 83 -13.56 -6.50 -0.09
C SER A 83 -14.35 -5.19 -0.21
N ALA A 84 -14.98 -4.95 -1.36
CA ALA A 84 -15.84 -3.77 -1.54
C ALA A 84 -17.01 -3.75 -0.54
N GLN A 85 -17.59 -4.92 -0.22
CA GLN A 85 -18.69 -5.02 0.74
C GLN A 85 -18.26 -4.68 2.17
N GLU A 86 -17.07 -5.14 2.59
CA GLU A 86 -16.50 -4.79 3.89
C GLU A 86 -16.09 -3.31 3.94
N ALA A 87 -15.52 -2.79 2.85
CA ALA A 87 -15.16 -1.39 2.71
C ALA A 87 -16.37 -0.46 2.90
N LEU A 88 -17.52 -0.77 2.30
CA LEU A 88 -18.76 0.02 2.47
C LEU A 88 -19.29 0.02 3.91
N ARG A 89 -18.88 -0.94 4.75
CA ARG A 89 -19.23 -1.01 6.17
C ARG A 89 -18.20 -0.32 7.08
N HIS A 90 -17.10 0.18 6.53
CA HIS A 90 -16.01 0.80 7.27
C HIS A 90 -16.46 2.09 8.00
N SER A 91 -15.84 2.39 9.15
CA SER A 91 -16.11 3.60 9.96
C SER A 91 -16.07 4.87 9.12
N PHE A 92 -15.11 4.96 8.20
CA PHE A 92 -14.98 6.06 7.23
C PHE A 92 -16.31 6.41 6.53
N PHE A 93 -17.13 5.42 6.14
CA PHE A 93 -18.43 5.68 5.48
C PHE A 93 -19.63 5.63 6.44
N THR A 94 -19.48 5.05 7.63
CA THR A 94 -20.61 4.80 8.55
C THR A 94 -20.69 5.78 9.71
N ARG A 95 -19.59 6.45 10.08
CA ARG A 95 -19.53 7.36 11.23
C ARG A 95 -20.43 8.59 11.08
N ASP A 96 -20.66 9.07 9.86
CA ASP A 96 -21.61 10.16 9.57
C ASP A 96 -23.09 9.75 9.64
N ARG A 97 -23.41 8.44 9.65
CA ARG A 97 -24.80 7.97 9.72
C ARG A 97 -25.43 8.15 11.10
N PHE A 98 -24.61 8.32 12.14
CA PHE A 98 -25.06 8.47 13.53
C PHE A 98 -25.06 9.92 14.02
N SER A 99 -24.52 10.87 13.24
CA SER A 99 -24.52 12.30 13.61
C SER A 99 -25.79 13.06 13.14
N ARG A 100 -26.81 12.34 12.64
CA ARG A 100 -28.05 12.90 12.08
C ARG A 100 -29.32 12.59 12.88
N TYR A 101 -29.20 12.21 14.14
CA TYR A 101 -30.31 12.08 15.07
C TYR A 101 -30.02 12.82 16.37
#